data_AF-X1F2X9-F1
#
_entry.id   AF-X1F2X9-F1
#
_cell.length_a   1.000
_cell.length_b   1.000
_cell.length_c   1.000
_cell.angle_alpha   90.00
_cell.angle_beta   90.00
_cell.angle_gamma   90.00
#
_symmetry.space_group_name_H-M   'P 1'
#
loop_
_entity.id
_entity.type
_entity.pdbx_description
1 polymer ?
#
loop_
_entity_poly.entity_id
_entity_poly.type
_entity_poly.pdbx_seq_one_letter_code
_entity_poly.pdbx_strand_id
1 'polypeptide(L)' 'ASSLTLDFKRIDYPEMDPPEWNKFVTTRLEDGEVKVGELPFNYWLLPPNAPTYQENYKRHCGL' A
#
# COMPACT_ATOMS: atom_id res chain seq x y z
N ALA A 1 9.96 9.49 2.86
CA ALA A 1 11.00 9.66 1.84
C ALA A 1 10.54 10.57 0.72
N SER A 2 11.43 10.95 -0.19
CA SER A 2 11.08 11.51 -1.50
C SER A 2 10.68 10.38 -2.46
N SER A 3 9.83 10.66 -3.44
CA SER A 3 9.39 9.68 -4.45
C SER A 3 9.32 10.27 -5.84
N LEU A 4 9.91 9.57 -6.82
CA LEU A 4 9.92 10.02 -8.21
C LEU A 4 8.55 9.84 -8.86
N THR A 5 7.90 8.70 -8.62
CA THR A 5 6.59 8.39 -9.22
C THR A 5 5.49 9.35 -8.78
N LEU A 6 5.61 9.91 -7.57
CA LEU A 6 4.66 10.89 -7.03
C LEU A 6 5.09 12.34 -7.29
N ASP A 7 6.23 12.57 -7.95
CA ASP A 7 6.89 13.88 -8.05
C ASP A 7 6.97 14.61 -6.69
N PHE A 8 7.34 13.86 -5.65
CA PHE A 8 7.32 14.33 -4.26
C PHE A 8 8.73 14.39 -3.69
N LYS A 9 9.16 15.57 -3.22
CA LYS A 9 10.53 15.80 -2.73
C LYS A 9 10.51 16.39 -1.33
N ARG A 10 11.22 15.73 -0.42
CA ARG A 10 11.39 16.13 0.99
C ARG A 10 12.80 16.61 1.23
N ILE A 11 12.95 17.85 1.68
CA ILE A 11 14.26 18.44 2.01
C ILE A 11 14.91 17.72 3.19
N ASP A 12 14.11 17.25 4.14
CA ASP A 12 14.53 16.53 5.35
C ASP A 12 14.76 15.02 5.11
N TYR A 13 14.27 14.48 4.00
CA TYR A 13 14.50 13.09 3.54
C TYR A 13 14.78 13.08 2.03
N PRO A 14 15.95 13.56 1.62
CA PRO A 14 16.26 13.83 0.21
C PRO A 14 16.48 12.57 -0.63
N GLU A 15 16.67 11.41 0.00
CA GLU A 15 16.82 10.13 -0.71
C GLU A 15 15.54 9.82 -1.51
N MET A 16 15.74 9.53 -2.79
CA MET A 16 14.67 9.24 -3.77
C MET A 16 14.35 7.75 -3.76
N ASP A 17 13.08 7.42 -3.52
CA ASP A 17 12.53 6.05 -3.54
C ASP A 17 13.34 5.00 -2.74
N PRO A 18 13.71 5.28 -1.47
CA PRO A 18 14.42 4.33 -0.63
C PRO A 18 13.58 3.04 -0.38
N PRO A 19 14.19 1.84 -0.40
CA PRO A 19 13.45 0.57 -0.44
C PRO A 19 12.50 0.32 0.73
N GLU A 20 12.78 0.85 1.92
CA GLU A 20 11.91 0.70 3.10
C GLU A 20 10.57 1.44 2.96
N TRP A 21 10.44 2.30 1.94
CA TRP A 21 9.21 3.00 1.57
C TRP A 21 8.46 2.36 0.39
N ASN A 22 8.84 1.15 -0.05
CA ASN A 22 8.10 0.34 -1.02
C ASN A 22 6.82 -0.29 -0.40
N LYS A 23 5.95 0.59 0.09
CA LYS A 23 4.73 0.27 0.81
C LYS A 23 3.75 1.43 0.68
N PHE A 24 2.46 1.13 0.80
CA PHE A 24 1.44 2.13 1.00
C PHE A 24 1.45 2.60 2.45
N VAL A 25 1.37 3.92 2.64
CA VAL A 25 1.00 4.51 3.93
C VAL A 25 -0.52 4.64 3.94
N THR A 26 -1.18 3.96 4.86
CA THR A 26 -2.64 3.98 4.97
C THR A 26 -3.08 4.90 6.10
N THR A 27 -4.22 5.53 5.92
CA THR A 27 -4.88 6.30 6.98
C THR A 27 -6.35 5.91 7.04
N ARG A 28 -6.89 5.78 8.24
CA ARG A 28 -8.32 5.50 8.47
C ARG A 28 -8.80 6.21 9.73
N LEU A 29 -10.09 6.53 9.75
CA LEU A 29 -10.75 7.06 10.94
C LEU A 29 -11.33 5.90 11.74
N GLU A 30 -10.92 5.77 13.00
CA GLU A 30 -11.44 4.78 13.95
C GLU A 30 -11.72 5.51 15.27
N ASP A 31 -12.97 5.43 15.75
CA ASP A 31 -13.44 6.09 16.97
C ASP A 31 -13.11 7.59 17.05
N GLY A 32 -13.14 8.28 15.92
CA GLY A 32 -12.84 9.72 15.82
C GLY A 32 -11.35 10.05 15.78
N GLU A 33 -10.46 9.05 15.81
CA GLU A 33 -9.02 9.23 15.71
C GLU A 33 -8.47 8.75 14.37
N VAL A 34 -7.49 9.49 13.83
CA VAL A 34 -6.76 9.06 12.64
C VAL A 34 -5.76 7.97 13.04
N LYS A 35 -5.94 6.77 12.51
CA LYS A 35 -4.98 5.67 12.62
C LYS A 35 -4.16 5.59 11.34
N VAL A 36 -2.84 5.52 11.49
CA VAL A 36 -1.87 5.34 10.40
C VAL A 36 -1.42 3.89 10.40
N GLY A 37 -1.29 3.31 9.21
CA GLY A 37 -0.78 1.95 9.02
C GLY A 37 0.07 1.83 7.77
N GLU A 38 0.51 0.61 7.51
CA GLU A 38 1.34 0.27 6.35
C GLU A 38 0.77 -0.97 5.65
N LEU A 39 0.82 -0.98 4.32
CA LEU A 39 0.50 -2.17 3.51
C LEU A 39 1.56 -2.36 2.43
N PRO A 40 1.99 -3.59 2.12
CA PRO A 40 2.87 -3.82 0.99
C PRO A 40 2.14 -3.55 -0.32
N PHE A 41 2.87 -3.21 -1.39
CA PHE A 41 2.26 -2.91 -2.69
C PHE A 41 1.53 -4.09 -3.33
N ASN A 42 1.71 -5.32 -2.86
CA ASN A 42 1.02 -6.51 -3.34
C ASN A 42 -0.02 -7.03 -2.34
N TYR A 43 -0.52 -6.22 -1.41
CA TYR A 43 -1.40 -6.68 -0.32
C TYR A 43 -2.66 -7.43 -0.80
N TRP A 44 -3.15 -7.14 -2.01
CA TRP A 44 -4.29 -7.84 -2.64
C TRP A 44 -3.99 -9.28 -3.07
N LEU A 45 -2.74 -9.74 -2.99
CA LEU A 45 -2.32 -11.14 -3.17
C LEU A 45 -1.98 -11.82 -1.83
N LEU A 46 -2.19 -11.14 -0.70
CA LEU A 46 -1.95 -11.68 0.64
C LEU A 46 -3.26 -12.19 1.26
N PRO A 47 -3.18 -13.16 2.21
CA PRO A 47 -4.35 -13.61 2.95
C PRO A 47 -5.15 -12.43 3.56
N PRO A 48 -6.49 -12.45 3.50
CA PRO A 48 -7.35 -13.57 3.08
C PRO A 48 -7.56 -13.72 1.57
N ASN A 49 -6.96 -12.86 0.73
CA ASN A 49 -7.05 -12.97 -0.73
C ASN A 49 -6.27 -14.18 -1.25
N ALA A 50 -6.55 -14.58 -2.48
CA ALA A 50 -5.77 -15.62 -3.15
C ALA A 50 -4.38 -15.09 -3.58
N PRO A 51 -3.35 -15.95 -3.64
CA PRO A 51 -1.98 -15.55 -4.02
C PRO A 51 -1.84 -15.24 -5.52
N THR A 52 -2.88 -15.47 -6.32
CA THR A 52 -2.89 -15.20 -7.76
C THR A 52 -4.11 -14.39 -8.17
N TYR A 53 -3.94 -13.54 -9.19
CA TYR A 53 -5.03 -12.72 -9.72
C TYR A 53 -6.21 -13.56 -10.24
N GLN A 54 -5.93 -14.69 -10.90
CA GLN A 54 -6.97 -15.55 -11.46
C GLN A 54 -7.82 -16.21 -10.38
N GLU A 55 -7.20 -16.75 -9.34
CA GLU A 55 -7.93 -17.35 -8.22
C GLU A 55 -8.72 -16.29 -7.46
N ASN A 56 -8.14 -15.11 -7.26
CA ASN A 56 -8.82 -14.02 -6.56
C ASN A 56 -10.05 -13.56 -7.36
N TYR A 57 -9.90 -13.40 -8.68
CA TYR A 57 -11.02 -13.10 -9.57
C TYR A 57 -12.12 -14.17 -9.48
N LYS A 58 -11.78 -15.46 -9.61
CA LYS A 58 -12.76 -16.57 -9.53
C LYS A 58 -13.51 -16.59 -8.19
N ARG A 59 -12.89 -16.18 -7.08
CA ARG A 59 -13.54 -16.13 -5.77
C ARG A 59 -14.52 -14.96 -5.62
N HIS A 60 -14.28 -13.85 -6.31
CA HIS A 60 -14.97 -12.58 -6.06
C HIS A 60 -15.80 -12.06 -7.24
N CYS A 61 -15.72 -12.68 -8.42
CA CYS A 61 -16.41 -12.19 -9.62
C CYS A 61 -17.94 -12.36 -9.60
N GLY A 62 -18.49 -13.21 -8.72
CA GLY A 62 -19.93 -13.45 -8.60
C GLY A 62 -20.56 -14.14 -9.81
N LEU A 63 -19.74 -14.72 -10.69
CA LEU A 63 -20.14 -15.50 -11.87
C LEU A 63 -20.10 -17.00 -11.59
#